data_AF-G2RHQ0-F1
#
_entry.id   AF-G2RHQ0-F1
#
_cell.length_a   1.000
_cell.length_b   1.000
_cell.length_c   1.000
_cell.angle_alpha   90.00
_cell.angle_beta   90.00
_cell.angle_gamma   90.00
#
_symmetry.space_group_name_H-M   'P 1'
#
loop_
_entity.id
_entity.type
_entity.pdbx_description
1 polymer ?
#
loop_
_entity_poly.entity_id
_entity_poly.type
_entity_poly.pdbx_seq_one_letter_code
_entity_poly.pdbx_strand_id
1 'polypeptide(L)'
;SQPTKTDPLSTRPLKRTRRALSPTSAQAAQLQTLFAHPETEIKLPPPAGSLAASGRKPLPPPPEIVSNVQGSSAGAGSGEFHVYKAARRREYERLRRMDE
;
A
#
# COMPACT_ATOMS: atom_id res chain seq x y z
N SER A 1 -70.24 -1.52 -15.78
CA SER A 1 -69.57 -0.95 -14.60
C SER A 1 -69.16 -2.08 -13.68
N GLN A 2 -67.87 -2.16 -13.29
CA GLN A 2 -67.35 -2.55 -11.97
C GLN A 2 -65.81 -2.54 -12.02
N PRO A 3 -65.10 -1.67 -11.27
CA PRO A 3 -63.66 -1.77 -11.10
C PRO A 3 -63.33 -2.81 -10.02
N THR A 4 -62.41 -3.72 -10.32
CA THR A 4 -61.93 -4.75 -9.40
C THR A 4 -61.20 -4.11 -8.22
N LYS A 5 -61.68 -4.38 -7.00
CA LYS A 5 -61.12 -3.86 -5.76
C LYS A 5 -59.77 -4.52 -5.48
N THR A 6 -58.73 -3.72 -5.27
CA THR A 6 -57.42 -4.17 -4.82
C THR A 6 -57.45 -4.41 -3.31
N ASP A 7 -57.05 -5.60 -2.89
CA ASP A 7 -57.08 -6.08 -1.49
C ASP A 7 -55.94 -5.43 -0.66
N PRO A 8 -56.24 -4.73 0.45
CA PRO A 8 -55.24 -4.03 1.27
C PRO A 8 -54.32 -4.96 2.09
N LEU A 9 -54.58 -6.27 2.14
CA LEU A 9 -53.80 -7.23 2.93
C LEU A 9 -52.64 -7.89 2.16
N SER A 10 -52.34 -7.41 0.95
CA SER A 10 -51.26 -7.93 0.12
C SER A 10 -49.89 -7.58 0.73
N THR A 11 -49.36 -8.49 1.55
CA THR A 11 -47.99 -8.44 2.06
C THR A 11 -47.02 -8.84 0.94
N ARG A 12 -46.96 -8.04 -0.12
CA ARG A 12 -45.92 -8.17 -1.15
C ARG A 12 -44.65 -7.61 -0.53
N PRO A 13 -43.52 -8.34 -0.54
CA PRO A 13 -42.26 -7.77 -0.10
C PRO A 13 -41.98 -6.56 -1.00
N LEU A 14 -42.14 -5.35 -0.44
CA LEU A 14 -41.73 -4.13 -1.09
C LEU A 14 -40.23 -4.30 -1.32
N LYS A 15 -39.81 -4.43 -2.59
CA LYS A 15 -38.40 -4.41 -2.96
C LYS A 15 -37.82 -3.16 -2.30
N ARG A 16 -36.99 -3.33 -1.28
CA ARG A 16 -36.26 -2.23 -0.64
C ARG A 16 -35.42 -1.59 -1.74
N THR A 17 -35.95 -0.53 -2.32
CA THR A 17 -35.24 0.35 -3.21
C THR A 17 -34.11 0.91 -2.35
N ARG A 18 -32.91 0.34 -2.49
CA ARG A 18 -31.69 0.89 -1.92
C ARG A 18 -31.58 2.29 -2.53
N ARG A 19 -32.02 3.29 -1.76
CA ARG A 19 -31.93 4.70 -2.13
C ARG A 19 -30.46 4.91 -2.49
N ALA A 20 -30.16 5.29 -3.73
CA ALA A 20 -28.79 5.54 -4.13
C ALA A 20 -28.26 6.64 -3.19
N LEU A 21 -27.33 6.27 -2.30
CA LEU A 21 -26.75 7.21 -1.37
C LEU A 21 -26.09 8.32 -2.20
N SER A 22 -26.49 9.56 -1.96
CA SER A 22 -25.79 10.71 -2.53
C SER A 22 -24.32 10.64 -2.09
N PRO A 23 -23.37 11.14 -2.91
CA PRO A 23 -21.95 11.12 -2.55
C PRO A 23 -21.69 11.73 -1.17
N THR A 24 -22.42 12.80 -0.82
CA THR A 24 -22.38 13.44 0.49
C THR A 24 -22.86 12.52 1.61
N SER A 25 -23.92 11.75 1.40
CA SER A 25 -24.42 10.81 2.42
C SER A 25 -23.46 9.64 2.67
N ALA A 26 -22.75 9.17 1.63
CA ALA A 26 -21.69 8.17 1.79
C ALA A 26 -20.51 8.71 2.61
N GLN A 27 -20.08 9.95 2.32
CA GLN A 27 -19.03 10.62 3.09
C GLN A 27 -19.43 10.83 4.56
N ALA A 28 -20.68 11.25 4.82
CA ALA A 28 -21.18 11.44 6.18
C ALA A 28 -21.18 10.13 6.99
N ALA A 29 -21.56 9.01 6.38
CA ALA A 29 -21.52 7.70 7.03
C ALA A 29 -20.07 7.26 7.39
N GLN A 30 -19.10 7.54 6.51
CA GLN A 30 -17.68 7.31 6.80
C GLN A 30 -17.20 8.15 7.99
N LEU A 31 -17.57 9.44 8.04
CA LEU A 31 -17.22 10.32 9.16
C LEU A 31 -17.83 9.84 10.48
N GLN A 32 -19.11 9.41 10.48
CA GLN A 32 -19.75 8.85 11.66
C GLN A 32 -19.02 7.61 12.19
N THR A 33 -18.49 6.79 11.29
CA THR A 33 -17.73 5.58 11.65
C THR A 33 -16.40 5.95 12.31
N LEU A 34 -15.70 6.96 11.78
CA LEU A 34 -14.44 7.46 12.36
C LEU A 34 -14.67 8.10 13.74
N PHE A 35 -15.76 8.84 13.93
CA PHE A 35 -16.08 9.48 15.21
C PHE A 35 -16.58 8.52 16.29
N ALA A 36 -16.96 7.28 15.96
CA ALA A 36 -17.38 6.30 16.95
C ALA A 36 -16.22 5.87 17.88
N HIS A 37 -14.98 5.95 17.39
CA HIS A 37 -13.78 5.55 18.12
C HIS A 37 -12.63 6.57 17.94
N PRO A 38 -12.74 7.76 18.54
CA PRO A 38 -11.78 8.85 18.33
C PRO A 38 -10.36 8.52 18.84
N GLU A 39 -10.22 7.58 19.77
CA GLU A 39 -8.93 7.10 20.30
C GLU A 39 -8.18 6.17 19.35
N THR A 40 -8.78 5.72 18.25
CA THR A 40 -8.14 4.79 17.32
C THR A 40 -7.08 5.47 16.45
N GLU A 41 -5.91 4.85 16.35
CA GLU A 41 -4.84 5.33 15.47
C GLU A 41 -5.25 5.20 14.00
N ILE A 42 -5.35 6.33 13.31
CA ILE A 42 -5.65 6.38 11.87
C ILE A 42 -4.36 6.22 11.07
N LYS A 43 -4.18 5.06 10.44
CA LYS A 43 -3.07 4.80 9.53
C LYS A 43 -3.33 5.46 8.19
N LEU A 44 -2.80 6.67 8.03
CA LEU A 44 -2.82 7.37 6.74
C LEU A 44 -1.97 6.61 5.72
N PRO A 45 -2.39 6.59 4.43
CA PRO A 45 -1.54 6.07 3.38
C PRO A 45 -0.25 6.91 3.33
N PRO A 46 0.90 6.27 3.09
CA PRO A 46 2.17 6.97 2.99
C PRO A 46 2.11 7.98 1.83
N PRO A 47 2.82 9.12 1.92
CA PRO A 47 2.71 10.18 0.93
C PRO A 47 3.06 9.66 -0.47
N ALA A 48 2.33 10.15 -1.48
CA ALA A 48 2.58 9.79 -2.87
C ALA A 48 4.05 10.10 -3.23
N GLY A 49 4.75 9.10 -3.76
CA GLY A 49 6.20 9.18 -4.07
C GLY A 49 7.13 8.68 -2.96
N SER A 50 6.62 8.35 -1.77
CA SER A 50 7.44 7.67 -0.77
C SER A 50 7.69 6.21 -1.13
N LEU A 51 8.83 5.66 -0.69
CA LEU A 51 9.17 4.25 -0.84
C LEU A 51 8.11 3.31 -0.25
N ALA A 52 7.46 3.75 0.84
CA ALA A 52 6.35 3.05 1.46
C ALA A 52 5.10 3.00 0.55
N ALA A 53 4.82 4.07 -0.20
CA ALA A 53 3.70 4.11 -1.16
C ALA A 53 3.94 3.21 -2.39
N SER A 54 5.20 3.05 -2.82
CA SER A 54 5.54 2.18 -3.95
C SER A 54 5.69 0.69 -3.57
N GLY A 55 5.53 0.34 -2.29
CA GLY A 55 5.77 -1.02 -1.76
C GLY A 55 7.22 -1.50 -1.87
N ARG A 56 8.17 -0.61 -2.19
CA ARG A 56 9.59 -0.96 -2.38
C ARG A 56 10.34 -0.73 -1.09
N LYS A 57 11.08 -1.74 -0.64
CA LYS A 57 11.99 -1.59 0.51
C LYS A 57 13.14 -0.64 0.15
N PRO A 58 13.54 0.26 1.07
CA PRO A 58 14.71 1.12 0.87
C PRO A 58 15.96 0.26 0.67
N LEU A 59 16.86 0.73 -0.19
CA LEU A 59 18.21 0.14 -0.26
C LEU A 59 18.95 0.51 1.02
N PRO A 60 19.62 -0.45 1.70
CA PRO A 60 20.45 -0.09 2.83
C PRO A 60 21.55 0.85 2.35
N PRO A 61 21.88 1.89 3.14
CA PRO A 61 22.98 2.79 2.79
C PRO A 61 24.29 1.98 2.68
N PRO A 62 25.21 2.38 1.79
CA PRO A 62 26.52 1.76 1.74
C PRO A 62 27.22 1.93 3.10
N PRO A 63 27.90 0.90 3.62
CA PRO A 63 28.61 1.00 4.88
C PRO A 63 29.74 2.03 4.74
N GLU A 64 29.89 2.90 5.74
CA GLU A 64 30.92 3.95 5.74
C GLU A 64 32.34 3.38 5.84
N ILE A 65 32.51 2.27 6.58
CA ILE A 65 33.80 1.62 6.78
C ILE A 65 33.67 0.14 6.46
N VAL A 66 34.57 -0.35 5.60
CA VAL A 66 34.75 -1.77 5.32
C VAL A 66 36.03 -2.22 6.01
N SER A 67 35.91 -3.04 7.06
CA SER A 67 37.05 -3.45 7.90
C SER A 67 37.86 -4.61 7.31
N ASN A 68 37.34 -5.30 6.30
CA ASN A 68 37.90 -6.52 5.73
C ASN A 68 38.61 -6.30 4.38
N VAL A 69 39.18 -5.12 4.15
CA VAL A 69 39.90 -4.79 2.91
C VAL A 69 41.26 -5.48 2.90
N GLN A 70 41.47 -6.40 1.96
CA GLN A 70 42.77 -7.00 1.70
C GLN A 70 43.69 -5.99 1.00
N GLY A 71 45.01 -6.13 1.18
CA GLY A 71 46.00 -5.20 0.59
C GLY A 71 45.88 -5.11 -0.94
N SER A 72 46.22 -3.96 -1.51
CA SER A 72 45.99 -3.67 -2.95
C SER A 72 46.75 -4.59 -3.91
N SER A 73 47.85 -5.19 -3.47
CA SER A 73 48.63 -6.18 -4.23
C SER A 73 48.34 -7.63 -3.82
N ALA A 74 47.36 -7.86 -2.93
CA ALA A 74 46.97 -9.21 -2.54
C ALA A 74 46.26 -9.92 -3.71
N GLY A 75 46.49 -11.23 -3.84
CA GLY A 75 45.79 -12.05 -4.83
C GLY A 75 44.29 -12.22 -4.50
N ALA A 76 43.51 -12.65 -5.49
CA ALA A 76 42.09 -12.92 -5.29
C ALA A 76 41.88 -14.17 -4.40
N GLY A 77 41.19 -13.98 -3.27
CA GLY A 77 40.75 -15.08 -2.41
C GLY A 77 39.53 -15.81 -2.97
N SER A 78 39.22 -16.99 -2.44
CA SER A 78 38.05 -17.79 -2.85
C SER A 78 36.70 -17.09 -2.65
N GLY A 79 36.63 -16.14 -1.70
CA GLY A 79 35.43 -15.35 -1.42
C GLY A 79 35.25 -14.11 -2.30
N GLU A 80 36.27 -13.66 -3.02
CA GLU A 80 36.28 -12.37 -3.72
C GLU A 80 35.20 -12.32 -4.82
N PHE A 81 34.95 -13.46 -5.47
CA PHE A 81 33.86 -13.60 -6.43
C PHE A 81 32.48 -13.31 -5.81
N HIS A 82 32.23 -13.78 -4.58
CA HIS A 82 30.97 -13.55 -3.89
C HIS A 82 30.82 -12.10 -3.44
N VAL A 83 31.90 -11.48 -2.96
CA VAL A 83 31.95 -10.05 -2.62
C VAL A 83 31.56 -9.21 -3.83
N TYR A 84 32.20 -9.46 -4.97
CA TYR A 84 31.89 -8.79 -6.22
C TYR A 84 30.44 -9.00 -6.68
N LYS A 85 29.96 -10.25 -6.65
CA LYS A 85 28.58 -10.59 -7.03
C LYS A 85 27.55 -9.81 -6.18
N ALA A 86 27.77 -9.72 -4.87
CA ALA A 86 26.90 -8.98 -3.96
C ALA A 86 26.99 -7.46 -4.17
N ALA A 87 28.20 -6.92 -4.41
CA ALA A 87 28.40 -5.49 -4.71
C ALA A 87 27.72 -5.10 -6.03
N ARG A 88 27.93 -5.89 -7.09
CA ARG A 88 27.33 -5.65 -8.41
C ARG A 88 25.80 -5.68 -8.36
N ARG A 89 25.20 -6.65 -7.65
CA ARG A 89 23.75 -6.72 -7.48
C ARG A 89 23.20 -5.48 -6.79
N ARG A 90 23.83 -5.04 -5.69
CA ARG A 90 23.45 -3.82 -4.98
C ARG A 90 23.53 -2.59 -5.88
N GLU A 91 24.58 -2.48 -6.69
CA GLU A 91 24.78 -1.34 -7.58
C GLU A 91 23.76 -1.29 -8.73
N TYR A 92 23.43 -2.43 -9.34
CA TYR A 92 22.38 -2.48 -10.36
C TYR A 92 21.01 -2.12 -9.80
N GLU A 93 20.71 -2.57 -8.59
CA GLU A 93 19.48 -2.19 -7.89
C GLU A 93 19.46 -0.69 -7.55
N ARG A 94 20.62 -0.06 -7.30
CA ARG A 94 20.74 1.39 -7.08
C ARG A 94 20.49 2.15 -8.38
N LEU A 95 21.19 1.80 -9.46
CA LEU A 95 21.04 2.44 -10.77
C LEU A 95 19.61 2.36 -11.28
N ARG A 96 19.02 1.16 -11.24
CA ARG A 96 17.63 0.93 -11.64
C ARG A 96 16.62 1.82 -10.88
N ARG A 97 16.90 2.19 -9.63
CA ARG A 97 16.04 3.10 -8.86
C ARG A 97 16.24 4.58 -9.19
N MET A 98 17.38 4.94 -9.77
CA MET A 98 17.67 6.33 -10.17
C MET A 98 17.16 6.61 -11.59
N ASP A 99 17.10 5.58 -12.43
CA ASP A 99 16.63 5.67 -13.81
C ASP A 99 15.09 5.54 -13.94
N GLU A 100 14.42 4.97 -12.94
CA GLU A 100 12.95 4.88 -12.82
C GLU A 100 12.35 6.08 -12.08
#